data_AF-A0AAV2YXP0-F1
#
_entry.id   AF-A0AAV2YXP0-F1
#
_cell.length_a   1.000
_cell.length_b   1.000
_cell.length_c   1.000
_cell.angle_alpha   90.00
_cell.angle_beta   90.00
_cell.angle_gamma   90.00
#
_symmetry.space_group_name_H-M   'P 1'
#
loop_
_entity.id
_entity.type
_entity.pdbx_description
1 polymer ?
#
loop_
_entity_poly.entity_id
_entity_poly.type
_entity_poly.pdbx_seq_one_letter_code
_entity_poly.pdbx_strand_id
1 'polypeptide(L)'
;MWLSKFDIIWVDWRGLADHVAARSYPDCFLYRSVCPDNTNFSIATWFGFVDDMVNKVAHAIDQQPAHSRALTLRTGLHSLDRIHHWIVPQVFVNNVWRTNQETLLTKPTSAATLRNVHGLELCYGPGARPFFCDDVWINFRRICPATQASCCNVGIIWIDTSRRWLKLQLRYPKMRIDLTLLTSEEDVQTGRGGIAMISRRKIDVSSA
;
A
#
# COMPACT_ATOMS: atom_id res chain seq x y z
N MET A 1 -8.37 14.59 -13.74
CA MET A 1 -7.77 13.87 -12.59
C MET A 1 -8.07 12.38 -12.75
N TRP A 2 -7.35 11.71 -13.66
CA TRP A 2 -7.56 10.29 -14.06
C TRP A 2 -6.25 9.62 -14.50
N LEU A 3 -5.10 10.30 -14.37
CA LEU A 3 -3.79 9.74 -14.71
C LEU A 3 -3.44 8.54 -13.81
N SER A 4 -4.02 8.47 -12.61
CA SER A 4 -3.79 7.37 -11.69
C SER A 4 -4.49 6.06 -12.06
N LYS A 5 -5.42 6.04 -13.03
CA LYS A 5 -6.07 4.79 -13.50
C LYS A 5 -5.06 3.74 -13.96
N PHE A 6 -3.89 4.19 -14.40
CA PHE A 6 -2.82 3.35 -14.93
C PHE A 6 -1.56 3.38 -14.07
N ASP A 7 -1.60 4.01 -12.90
CA ASP A 7 -0.46 4.00 -12.00
C ASP A 7 -0.29 2.60 -11.42
N ILE A 8 0.95 2.12 -11.51
CA ILE A 8 1.43 0.85 -10.98
C ILE A 8 1.03 0.64 -9.49
N ILE A 9 0.75 1.72 -8.76
CA ILE A 9 0.28 1.75 -7.37
C ILE A 9 -1.09 1.04 -7.20
N TRP A 10 -1.94 1.02 -8.22
CA TRP A 10 -3.28 0.40 -8.12
C TRP A 10 -3.32 -1.08 -8.43
N VAL A 11 -2.22 -1.66 -8.94
CA VAL A 11 -2.14 -3.09 -9.23
C VAL A 11 -2.32 -3.90 -7.94
N ASP A 12 -1.69 -3.45 -6.87
CA ASP A 12 -1.71 -4.11 -5.57
C ASP A 12 -3.13 -4.09 -4.99
N TRP A 13 -3.81 -2.94 -5.05
CA TRP A 13 -5.21 -2.79 -4.65
C TRP A 13 -6.15 -3.69 -5.46
N ARG A 14 -5.94 -3.83 -6.77
CA ARG A 14 -6.77 -4.68 -7.63
C ARG A 14 -6.58 -6.16 -7.33
N GLY A 15 -5.33 -6.60 -7.20
CA GLY A 15 -5.03 -8.00 -6.87
C GLY A 15 -5.63 -8.40 -5.53
N LEU A 16 -5.58 -7.49 -4.57
CA LEU A 16 -6.19 -7.69 -3.25
C LEU A 16 -7.71 -7.68 -3.29
N ALA A 17 -8.31 -6.70 -3.96
CA ALA A 17 -9.76 -6.61 -4.18
C ALA A 17 -10.30 -7.87 -4.87
N ASP A 18 -9.57 -8.40 -5.85
CA ASP A 18 -9.89 -9.66 -6.50
C ASP A 18 -9.82 -10.83 -5.50
N HIS A 19 -8.69 -10.96 -4.79
CA HIS A 19 -8.48 -12.04 -3.84
C HIS A 19 -9.57 -12.13 -2.76
N VAL A 20 -10.01 -10.98 -2.24
CA VAL A 20 -11.07 -10.91 -1.21
C VAL A 20 -12.48 -10.83 -1.78
N ALA A 21 -12.61 -10.90 -3.11
CA ALA A 21 -13.86 -10.79 -3.86
C ALA A 21 -14.68 -9.54 -3.47
N ALA A 22 -14.04 -8.37 -3.46
CA ALA A 22 -14.68 -7.07 -3.24
C ALA A 22 -15.63 -6.77 -4.41
N ARG A 23 -16.93 -6.70 -4.13
CA ARG A 23 -18.01 -6.58 -5.13
C ARG A 23 -18.15 -5.18 -5.68
N SER A 24 -17.67 -4.19 -4.94
CA SER A 24 -17.76 -2.79 -5.34
C SER A 24 -16.83 -2.50 -6.52
N TYR A 25 -15.80 -3.31 -6.74
CA TYR A 25 -14.90 -3.19 -7.89
C TYR A 25 -15.59 -3.69 -9.17
N PRO A 26 -15.83 -2.82 -10.17
CA PRO A 26 -16.39 -3.27 -11.43
C PRO A 26 -15.35 -4.11 -12.20
N ASP A 27 -15.83 -5.13 -12.92
CA ASP A 27 -14.99 -6.05 -13.70
C ASP A 27 -13.99 -5.35 -14.62
N CYS A 28 -14.38 -4.20 -15.17
CA CYS A 28 -13.52 -3.45 -16.06
C CYS A 28 -12.32 -2.81 -15.33
N PHE A 29 -12.46 -2.49 -14.04
CA PHE A 29 -11.37 -2.00 -13.20
C PHE A 29 -10.42 -3.14 -12.79
N LEU A 30 -10.91 -4.38 -12.77
CA LEU A 30 -10.13 -5.60 -12.56
C LEU A 30 -9.58 -6.18 -13.88
N TYR A 31 -9.69 -5.45 -14.99
CA TYR A 31 -9.27 -5.88 -16.34
C TYR A 31 -9.94 -7.15 -16.87
N ARG A 32 -11.13 -7.49 -16.36
CA ARG A 32 -11.94 -8.62 -16.85
C ARG A 32 -12.83 -8.25 -18.03
N SER A 33 -13.09 -6.96 -18.20
CA SER A 33 -13.90 -6.41 -19.29
C SER A 33 -13.41 -5.02 -19.72
N VAL A 34 -13.91 -4.55 -20.85
CA VAL A 34 -13.62 -3.18 -21.35
C VAL A 34 -14.47 -2.19 -20.55
N CYS A 35 -13.85 -1.12 -20.03
CA CYS A 35 -14.62 -0.05 -19.38
C CYS A 35 -15.33 0.80 -20.44
N PRO A 36 -16.59 1.18 -20.24
CA PRO A 36 -17.28 2.15 -21.11
C PRO A 36 -16.46 3.44 -21.27
N ASP A 37 -16.44 4.00 -22.49
CA ASP A 37 -15.62 5.17 -22.86
C ASP A 37 -15.91 6.42 -22.01
N ASN A 38 -17.07 6.47 -21.36
CA ASN A 38 -17.53 7.56 -20.50
C ASN A 38 -17.56 7.20 -19.00
N THR A 39 -16.85 6.15 -18.58
CA THR A 39 -16.85 5.73 -17.17
C THR A 39 -16.15 6.78 -16.32
N ASN A 40 -16.93 7.68 -15.73
CA ASN A 40 -16.45 8.64 -14.74
C ASN A 40 -16.93 8.17 -13.36
N PHE A 41 -16.02 7.64 -12.55
CA PHE A 41 -16.35 7.21 -11.20
C PHE A 41 -16.49 8.45 -10.30
N SER A 42 -17.62 8.53 -9.61
CA SER A 42 -17.80 9.57 -8.58
C SER A 42 -16.85 9.31 -7.41
N ILE A 43 -16.55 10.35 -6.62
CA ILE A 43 -15.78 10.21 -5.38
C ILE A 43 -16.45 9.21 -4.43
N ALA A 44 -17.79 9.22 -4.35
CA ALA A 44 -18.54 8.28 -3.53
C ALA A 44 -18.33 6.83 -3.98
N THR A 45 -18.26 6.59 -5.29
CA THR A 45 -17.95 5.28 -5.86
C THR A 45 -16.55 4.82 -5.45
N TRP A 46 -15.57 5.73 -5.46
CA TRP A 46 -14.19 5.41 -5.06
C TRP A 46 -14.09 5.07 -3.57
N PHE A 47 -14.75 5.83 -2.68
CA PHE A 47 -14.83 5.45 -1.26
C PHE A 47 -15.54 4.11 -1.07
N GLY A 48 -16.58 3.82 -1.85
CA GLY A 48 -17.22 2.50 -1.85
C GLY A 48 -16.26 1.36 -2.20
N PHE A 49 -15.33 1.58 -3.13
CA PHE A 49 -14.28 0.59 -3.45
C PHE A 49 -13.38 0.33 -2.23
N VAL A 50 -12.86 1.40 -1.64
CA VAL A 50 -11.96 1.32 -0.49
C VAL A 50 -12.66 0.67 0.70
N ASP A 51 -13.90 1.08 1.01
CA ASP A 51 -14.66 0.57 2.14
C ASP A 51 -14.95 -0.93 2.00
N ASP A 52 -15.39 -1.39 0.84
CA ASP A 52 -15.66 -2.81 0.62
C ASP A 52 -14.39 -3.65 0.73
N MET A 53 -13.28 -3.20 0.12
CA MET A 53 -12.00 -3.89 0.23
C MET A 53 -11.52 -3.98 1.68
N VAL A 54 -11.46 -2.86 2.40
CA VAL A 54 -11.00 -2.81 3.79
C VAL A 54 -11.89 -3.66 4.70
N ASN A 55 -13.22 -3.64 4.51
CA ASN A 55 -14.13 -4.47 5.30
C ASN A 55 -13.91 -5.98 5.04
N LYS A 56 -13.69 -6.37 3.79
CA LYS A 56 -13.41 -7.76 3.42
C LYS A 56 -12.07 -8.24 3.98
N VAL A 57 -11.06 -7.39 3.93
CA VAL A 57 -9.72 -7.70 4.45
C VAL A 57 -9.74 -7.75 5.97
N ALA A 58 -10.41 -6.81 6.64
CA ALA A 58 -10.62 -6.86 8.07
C ALA A 58 -11.27 -8.18 8.50
N HIS A 59 -12.32 -8.61 7.81
CA HIS A 59 -12.96 -9.90 8.06
C HIS A 59 -12.01 -11.09 7.82
N ALA A 60 -11.18 -11.05 6.77
CA ALA A 60 -10.19 -12.09 6.51
C ALA A 60 -9.08 -12.13 7.58
N ILE A 61 -8.66 -10.98 8.10
CA ILE A 61 -7.68 -10.86 9.18
C ILE A 61 -8.26 -11.34 10.51
N ASP A 62 -9.53 -11.03 10.81
CA ASP A 62 -10.20 -11.49 12.03
C ASP A 62 -10.33 -13.01 12.12
N GLN A 63 -10.27 -13.71 10.97
CA GLN A 63 -10.21 -15.17 10.91
C GLN A 63 -8.80 -15.74 11.15
N GLN A 64 -7.75 -14.91 11.18
CA GLN A 64 -6.39 -15.33 11.45
C GLN A 64 -6.09 -15.36 12.96
N PRO A 65 -5.08 -16.14 13.40
CA PRO A 65 -4.61 -16.10 14.77
C PRO A 65 -4.22 -14.69 15.21
N ALA A 66 -4.44 -14.34 16.49
CA ALA A 66 -4.27 -12.98 17.02
C ALA A 66 -2.88 -12.34 16.80
N HIS A 67 -1.85 -13.14 16.50
CA HIS A 67 -0.49 -12.69 16.19
C HIS A 67 -0.28 -12.30 14.71
N SER A 68 -1.20 -12.64 13.82
CA SER A 68 -1.15 -12.30 12.39
C SER A 68 -2.27 -11.31 12.05
N ARG A 69 -2.07 -10.03 12.39
CA ARG A 69 -2.98 -8.94 12.00
C ARG A 69 -2.64 -8.34 10.63
N ALA A 70 -2.25 -9.21 9.69
CA ALA A 70 -1.96 -8.79 8.33
C ALA A 70 -2.35 -9.87 7.32
N LEU A 71 -2.86 -9.42 6.19
CA LEU A 71 -3.10 -10.24 5.02
C LEU A 71 -1.94 -10.03 4.05
N THR A 72 -1.20 -11.10 3.73
CA THR A 72 -0.10 -11.03 2.76
C THR A 72 -0.48 -11.79 1.49
N LEU A 73 -0.39 -11.13 0.34
CA LEU A 73 -0.73 -11.68 -0.96
C LEU A 73 0.40 -11.43 -1.96
N ARG A 74 0.81 -12.47 -2.66
CA ARG A 74 1.73 -12.34 -3.79
C ARG A 74 0.95 -12.19 -5.09
N THR A 75 1.11 -11.07 -5.79
CA THR A 75 0.44 -10.77 -7.06
C THR A 75 1.42 -10.82 -8.22
N GLY A 76 1.01 -11.46 -9.32
CA GLY A 76 1.73 -11.42 -10.59
C GLY A 76 1.07 -10.43 -11.55
N LEU A 77 1.85 -9.51 -12.10
CA LEU A 77 1.42 -8.57 -13.13
C LEU A 77 2.14 -8.90 -14.43
N HIS A 78 1.36 -9.11 -15.50
CA HIS A 78 1.91 -9.10 -16.84
C HIS A 78 2.07 -7.65 -17.31
N SER A 79 3.30 -7.14 -17.24
CA SER A 79 3.60 -5.77 -17.65
C SER A 79 4.07 -5.76 -19.10
N LEU A 80 3.29 -5.15 -19.97
CA LEU A 80 3.71 -4.81 -21.33
C LEU A 80 4.29 -3.40 -21.31
N ASP A 81 5.58 -3.30 -21.04
CA ASP A 81 6.29 -2.05 -21.33
C ASP A 81 6.45 -1.95 -22.85
N ARG A 82 5.69 -1.02 -23.45
CA ARG A 82 5.66 -0.84 -24.91
C ARG A 82 7.05 -0.58 -25.47
N ILE A 83 7.90 0.16 -24.76
CA ILE A 83 9.25 0.47 -25.23
C ILE A 83 10.12 -0.80 -25.20
N HIS A 84 10.11 -1.53 -24.09
CA HIS A 84 10.85 -2.79 -23.99
C HIS A 84 10.34 -3.88 -24.95
N HIS A 85 9.03 -3.90 -25.21
CA HIS A 85 8.40 -4.82 -26.15
C HIS A 85 8.90 -4.62 -27.59
N TRP A 86 9.19 -3.37 -27.98
CA TRP A 86 9.70 -3.06 -29.33
C TRP A 86 11.21 -3.23 -29.46
N ILE A 87 12.00 -3.00 -28.41
CA ILE A 87 13.46 -3.02 -28.50
C ILE A 87 14.02 -4.43 -28.28
N VAL A 88 13.69 -5.12 -27.17
CA VAL A 88 14.20 -6.48 -26.89
C VAL A 88 13.22 -7.31 -26.05
N PRO A 89 12.09 -7.78 -26.61
CA PRO A 89 11.03 -8.46 -25.84
C PRO A 89 11.47 -9.79 -25.19
N GLN A 90 12.61 -10.35 -25.61
CA GLN A 90 13.15 -11.60 -25.05
C GLN A 90 14.05 -11.40 -23.83
N VAL A 91 14.57 -10.18 -23.61
CA VAL A 91 15.53 -9.88 -22.53
C VAL A 91 14.83 -9.30 -21.31
N PHE A 92 13.74 -8.54 -21.53
CA PHE A 92 13.00 -7.90 -20.44
C PHE A 92 11.95 -8.84 -19.83
N VAL A 93 11.73 -8.67 -18.52
CA VAL A 93 10.81 -9.49 -17.74
C VAL A 93 9.38 -9.05 -18.04
N ASN A 94 8.60 -9.95 -18.65
CA ASN A 94 7.20 -9.67 -18.97
C ASN A 94 6.25 -9.87 -17.76
N ASN A 95 6.73 -10.55 -16.71
CA ASN A 95 5.95 -10.86 -15.51
C ASN A 95 6.63 -10.29 -14.27
N VAL A 96 6.06 -9.23 -13.70
CA VAL A 96 6.53 -8.65 -12.44
C VAL A 96 5.75 -9.29 -11.30
N TRP A 97 6.46 -9.79 -10.30
CA TRP A 97 5.87 -10.31 -9.07
C TRP A 97 6.03 -9.30 -7.95
N ARG A 98 4.98 -9.17 -7.13
CA ARG A 98 4.98 -8.31 -5.95
C ARG A 98 4.41 -9.03 -4.77
N THR A 99 5.01 -8.80 -3.61
CA THR A 99 4.46 -9.22 -2.34
C THR A 99 3.77 -8.01 -1.70
N ASN A 100 2.46 -8.12 -1.52
CA ASN A 100 1.61 -7.11 -0.89
C ASN A 100 1.26 -7.55 0.52
N GLN A 101 1.21 -6.60 1.43
CA GLN A 101 0.77 -6.81 2.79
C GLN A 101 -0.19 -5.69 3.18
N GLU A 102 -1.38 -6.07 3.59
CA GLU A 102 -2.34 -5.19 4.24
C GLU A 102 -2.35 -5.46 5.74
N THR A 103 -2.04 -4.44 6.53
CA THR A 103 -1.99 -4.51 7.99
C THR A 103 -3.10 -3.64 8.57
N LEU A 104 -3.92 -4.24 9.43
CA LEU A 104 -5.00 -3.52 10.12
C LEU A 104 -4.58 -3.17 11.55
N LEU A 105 -4.50 -1.87 11.83
CA LEU A 105 -4.24 -1.33 13.15
C LEU A 105 -5.53 -0.79 13.75
N THR A 106 -6.08 -1.56 14.69
CA THR A 106 -7.28 -1.19 15.44
C THR A 106 -6.91 -0.27 16.60
N LYS A 107 -7.83 0.64 16.97
CA LYS A 107 -7.70 1.55 18.12
C LYS A 107 -7.00 0.88 19.33
N PRO A 108 -5.96 1.49 19.93
CA PRO A 108 -5.42 1.02 21.19
C PRO A 108 -6.48 1.16 22.28
N THR A 109 -6.75 0.06 22.99
CA THR A 109 -7.87 -0.10 23.92
C THR A 109 -7.79 0.77 25.16
N SER A 110 -6.71 1.53 25.39
CA SER A 110 -6.61 2.45 26.52
C SER A 110 -5.92 3.78 26.21
N ALA A 111 -6.40 4.84 26.87
CA ALA A 111 -5.76 6.16 26.87
C ALA A 111 -4.37 6.19 27.54
N ALA A 112 -3.98 5.12 28.25
CA ALA A 112 -2.65 4.94 28.80
C ALA A 112 -1.67 4.37 27.74
N THR A 113 -2.14 3.46 26.89
CA THR A 113 -1.42 3.01 25.69
C THR A 113 -1.14 4.22 24.79
N LEU A 114 -2.15 5.07 24.54
CA LEU A 114 -2.04 6.28 23.71
C LEU A 114 -0.98 7.32 24.12
N ARG A 115 -0.60 7.37 25.41
CA ARG A 115 0.45 8.31 25.88
C ARG A 115 1.86 7.76 25.71
N ASN A 116 2.00 6.44 25.64
CA ASN A 116 3.28 5.73 25.50
C ASN A 116 3.50 5.18 24.08
N VAL A 117 2.47 5.18 23.22
CA VAL A 117 2.62 4.91 21.77
C VAL A 117 3.24 6.14 21.11
N HIS A 118 4.52 6.39 21.40
CA HIS A 118 5.41 6.75 20.30
C HIS A 118 5.24 5.65 19.25
N GLY A 119 5.16 5.95 17.94
CA GLY A 119 4.78 4.97 16.89
C GLY A 119 5.65 3.69 16.75
N LEU A 120 6.46 3.37 17.77
CA LEU A 120 7.11 2.10 18.03
C LEU A 120 6.20 0.92 17.70
N GLU A 121 4.89 1.00 17.95
CA GLU A 121 3.96 -0.09 17.62
C GLU A 121 3.84 -0.40 16.13
N LEU A 122 4.08 0.57 15.23
CA LEU A 122 3.90 0.36 13.79
C LEU A 122 5.07 -0.42 13.18
N CYS A 123 6.31 -0.05 13.49
CA CYS A 123 7.51 -0.68 12.92
C CYS A 123 8.30 -1.58 13.88
N TYR A 124 8.02 -1.51 15.18
CA TYR A 124 8.71 -2.25 16.25
C TYR A 124 7.73 -2.92 17.23
N GLY A 125 6.44 -2.98 16.87
CA GLY A 125 5.42 -3.64 17.67
C GLY A 125 5.42 -5.16 17.48
N PRO A 126 4.65 -5.90 18.30
CA PRO A 126 4.55 -7.36 18.25
C PRO A 126 3.75 -7.89 17.04
N GLY A 127 3.27 -7.01 16.16
CA GLY A 127 2.46 -7.36 14.98
C GLY A 127 3.27 -7.53 13.70
N ALA A 128 2.55 -7.78 12.60
CA ALA A 128 3.15 -7.80 11.28
C ALA A 128 3.76 -6.44 10.93
N ARG A 129 5.07 -6.43 10.69
CA ARG A 129 5.83 -5.24 10.37
C ARG A 129 5.63 -4.86 8.89
N PRO A 130 5.11 -3.66 8.58
CA PRO A 130 4.98 -3.18 7.21
C PRO A 130 6.31 -3.18 6.45
N PHE A 131 6.27 -3.47 5.14
CA PHE A 131 7.49 -3.58 4.32
C PHE A 131 8.31 -2.28 4.24
N PHE A 132 7.68 -1.12 4.42
CA PHE A 132 8.39 0.17 4.42
C PHE A 132 9.23 0.41 5.68
N CYS A 133 9.07 -0.39 6.74
CA CYS A 133 9.73 -0.11 8.01
C CYS A 133 11.25 -0.27 7.97
N ASP A 134 11.78 -0.96 6.96
CA ASP A 134 13.21 -1.08 6.69
C ASP A 134 13.72 -0.05 5.67
N ASP A 135 12.85 0.82 5.17
CA ASP A 135 13.23 1.74 4.13
C ASP A 135 13.94 2.99 4.65
N VAL A 136 14.99 3.38 3.95
CA VAL A 136 15.73 4.62 4.21
C VAL A 136 14.84 5.85 4.12
N TRP A 137 13.90 5.88 3.16
CA TRP A 137 12.96 7.00 2.98
C TRP A 137 11.99 7.17 4.14
N ILE A 138 11.83 6.17 5.02
CA ILE A 138 10.97 6.31 6.20
C ILE A 138 11.47 7.36 7.18
N ASN A 139 12.77 7.68 7.14
CA ASN A 139 13.40 8.67 8.00
C ASN A 139 13.89 9.86 7.16
N PHE A 140 12.97 10.76 6.85
CA PHE A 140 13.24 11.99 6.12
C PHE A 140 14.37 12.81 6.77
N ARG A 141 14.55 12.76 8.10
CA ARG A 141 15.68 13.45 8.75
C ARG A 141 17.06 12.99 8.25
N ARG A 142 17.18 11.78 7.71
CA ARG A 142 18.45 11.24 7.19
C ARG A 142 18.70 11.60 5.72
N ILE A 143 17.66 11.98 4.98
CA ILE A 143 17.74 12.17 3.52
C ILE A 143 17.53 13.64 3.15
N CYS A 144 16.79 14.39 3.96
CA CYS A 144 16.52 15.80 3.72
C CYS A 144 17.80 16.64 3.83
N PRO A 145 18.09 17.49 2.83
CA PRO A 145 19.11 18.52 2.97
C PRO A 145 18.77 19.45 4.14
N ALA A 146 19.78 19.84 4.92
CA ALA A 146 19.59 20.72 6.08
C ALA A 146 18.94 22.07 5.72
N THR A 147 19.05 22.49 4.47
CA THR A 147 18.47 23.73 3.94
C THR A 147 16.96 23.64 3.65
N GLN A 148 16.37 22.44 3.63
CA GLN A 148 14.94 22.24 3.34
C GLN A 148 14.14 21.92 4.60
N ALA A 149 13.69 22.97 5.31
CA ALA A 149 12.92 22.84 6.54
C ALA A 149 11.61 22.04 6.36
N SER A 150 10.93 22.19 5.21
CA SER A 150 9.70 21.44 4.88
C SER A 150 9.92 19.93 4.86
N CYS A 151 11.03 19.48 4.27
CA CYS A 151 11.44 18.08 4.23
C CYS A 151 11.75 17.56 5.65
N CYS A 152 12.57 18.30 6.42
CA CYS A 152 12.96 17.94 7.78
C CYS A 152 11.76 17.85 8.75
N ASN A 153 10.70 18.62 8.51
CA ASN A 153 9.49 18.63 9.33
C ASN A 153 8.69 17.33 9.26
N VAL A 154 8.79 16.55 8.17
CA VAL A 154 8.15 15.22 8.06
C VAL A 154 8.71 14.27 9.11
N GLY A 155 10.02 14.36 9.37
CA GLY A 155 10.68 13.59 10.41
C GLY A 155 10.79 12.10 10.07
N ILE A 156 10.03 11.26 10.77
CA ILE A 156 9.97 9.81 10.54
C ILE A 156 8.51 9.48 10.22
N ILE A 157 8.25 8.88 9.06
CA ILE A 157 6.90 8.72 8.52
C ILE A 157 6.01 7.91 9.45
N TRP A 158 6.49 6.77 9.97
CA TRP A 158 5.66 5.98 10.87
C TRP A 158 5.29 6.74 12.15
N ILE A 159 6.17 7.61 12.66
CA ILE A 159 5.86 8.49 13.81
C ILE A 159 4.78 9.50 13.40
N ASP A 160 4.95 10.14 12.25
CA ASP A 160 4.01 11.16 11.78
C ASP A 160 2.62 10.57 11.52
N THR A 161 2.54 9.41 10.86
CA THR A 161 1.30 8.67 10.62
C THR A 161 0.60 8.31 11.92
N SER A 162 1.29 7.73 12.91
CA SER A 162 0.69 7.41 14.22
C SER A 162 0.19 8.66 14.95
N ARG A 163 0.92 9.78 14.88
CA ARG A 163 0.49 11.05 15.50
C ARG A 163 -0.75 11.61 14.82
N ARG A 164 -0.85 11.55 13.49
CA ARG A 164 -2.03 12.02 12.75
C ARG A 164 -3.24 11.15 13.05
N TRP A 165 -3.07 9.83 13.07
CA TRP A 165 -4.12 8.89 13.45
C TRP A 165 -4.64 9.17 14.86
N LEU A 166 -3.75 9.37 15.84
CA LEU A 166 -4.13 9.73 17.20
C LEU A 166 -4.87 11.08 17.26
N LYS A 167 -4.38 12.11 16.56
CA LYS A 167 -5.06 13.41 16.48
C LYS A 167 -6.48 13.28 15.93
N LEU A 168 -6.67 12.46 14.89
CA LEU A 168 -8.00 12.18 14.34
C LEU A 168 -8.89 11.47 15.36
N GLN A 169 -8.35 10.47 16.06
CA GLN A 169 -9.10 9.72 17.06
C GLN A 169 -9.53 10.59 18.25
N LEU A 170 -8.68 11.54 18.68
CA LEU A 170 -9.00 12.52 19.71
C LEU A 170 -10.04 13.54 19.25
N ARG A 171 -10.02 13.91 17.96
CA ARG A 171 -10.99 14.84 17.37
C ARG A 171 -12.39 14.24 17.25
N TYR A 172 -12.48 12.92 17.02
CA TYR A 172 -13.76 12.21 16.89
C TYR A 172 -13.87 11.08 17.93
N PRO A 173 -14.01 11.40 19.24
CA PRO A 173 -13.93 10.41 20.30
C PRO A 173 -15.08 9.38 20.31
N LYS A 174 -16.23 9.75 19.71
CA LYS A 174 -17.40 8.87 19.55
C LYS A 174 -17.28 7.91 18.36
N MET A 175 -16.28 8.10 17.48
CA MET A 175 -16.03 7.25 16.34
C MET A 175 -14.82 6.35 16.60
N ARG A 176 -14.86 5.13 16.09
CA ARG A 176 -13.67 4.27 16.03
C ARG A 176 -12.96 4.57 14.72
N ILE A 177 -11.71 5.03 14.82
CA ILE A 177 -10.86 5.25 13.65
C ILE A 177 -9.82 4.15 13.66
N ASP A 178 -9.91 3.24 12.70
CA ASP A 178 -8.89 2.24 12.46
C ASP A 178 -7.94 2.74 11.35
N LEU A 179 -6.68 2.31 11.40
CA LEU A 179 -5.68 2.63 10.40
C LEU A 179 -5.35 1.36 9.63
N THR A 180 -5.56 1.39 8.32
CA THR A 180 -5.18 0.30 7.42
C THR A 180 -3.96 0.74 6.61
N LEU A 181 -2.97 -0.14 6.53
CA LEU A 181 -1.75 0.11 5.77
C LEU A 181 -1.60 -0.96 4.71
N LEU A 182 -1.65 -0.53 3.45
CA LEU A 182 -1.26 -1.37 2.33
C LEU A 182 0.20 -1.07 1.98
N THR A 183 1.03 -2.10 1.99
CA THR A 183 2.42 -2.04 1.58
C THR A 183 2.69 -3.06 0.50
N SER A 184 3.56 -2.72 -0.44
CA SER A 184 3.97 -3.61 -1.53
C SER A 184 5.47 -3.54 -1.71
N GLU A 185 6.07 -4.68 -1.98
CA GLU A 185 7.47 -4.80 -2.36
C GLU A 185 7.57 -5.65 -3.64
N GLU A 186 8.34 -5.16 -4.63
CA GLU A 186 8.62 -5.93 -5.83
C GLU A 186 9.58 -7.07 -5.50
N ASP A 187 9.20 -8.28 -5.90
CA ASP A 187 10.03 -9.45 -5.69
C ASP A 187 11.28 -9.38 -6.58
N VAL A 188 12.31 -10.14 -6.23
CA VAL A 188 13.49 -10.31 -7.08
C VAL A 188 13.06 -10.90 -8.42
N GLN A 189 13.23 -10.13 -9.50
CA GLN A 189 12.94 -10.55 -10.85
C GLN A 189 14.18 -11.23 -11.46
N THR A 190 14.05 -12.50 -11.85
CA THR A 190 15.09 -13.18 -12.62
C THR A 190 14.89 -12.93 -14.12
N GLY A 191 15.80 -12.18 -14.73
CA GLY A 191 15.78 -11.94 -16.18
C GLY A 191 16.10 -13.20 -16.97
N ARG A 192 15.48 -13.37 -18.15
CA ARG A 192 15.87 -14.40 -19.13
C ARG A 192 17.13 -13.93 -19.86
N GLY A 193 18.30 -14.22 -19.29
CA GLY A 193 19.58 -13.80 -19.89
C GLY A 193 20.81 -13.89 -18.98
N GLY A 194 20.74 -14.58 -17.84
CA GLY A 194 21.89 -14.76 -16.93
C GLY A 194 22.26 -13.53 -16.09
N ILE A 195 21.61 -12.39 -16.31
CA ILE A 195 21.73 -11.20 -15.45
C ILE A 195 20.53 -11.18 -14.51
N ALA A 196 20.77 -11.51 -13.24
CA ALA A 196 19.82 -11.27 -12.17
C ALA A 196 20.22 -9.98 -11.46
N MET A 197 19.39 -8.93 -11.57
CA MET A 197 19.53 -7.77 -10.70
C MET A 197 18.92 -8.13 -9.35
N ILE A 198 19.77 -8.39 -8.35
CA ILE A 198 19.35 -8.58 -6.97
C ILE A 198 19.24 -7.18 -6.33
N SER A 199 18.17 -6.46 -6.65
CA SER A 199 17.87 -5.16 -6.04
C SER A 199 16.40 -5.06 -5.68
N ARG A 200 16.09 -4.34 -4.60
CA ARG A 200 14.72 -3.98 -4.24
C ARG A 200 14.32 -2.78 -5.09
N ARG A 201 13.37 -2.96 -6.01
CA ARG A 201 12.81 -1.85 -6.77
C ARG A 201 11.65 -1.24 -5.97
N LYS A 202 11.79 0.03 -5.59
CA LYS A 202 10.76 0.80 -4.91
C LYS A 202 10.49 2.05 -5.74
N ILE A 203 9.23 2.26 -6.11
CA ILE A 203 8.80 3.38 -6.95
C ILE A 203 7.86 4.22 -6.10
N ASP A 204 8.22 5.49 -5.91
CA ASP A 204 7.33 6.49 -5.34
C ASP A 204 6.80 7.36 -6.49
N VAL A 205 5.49 7.63 -6.49
CA VAL A 205 4.86 8.51 -7.46
C VAL A 205 4.43 9.77 -6.73
N SER A 206 5.19 10.84 -6.91
CA SER A 206 4.77 12.18 -6.50
C SER A 206 4.07 12.87 -7.67
N SER A 207 2.81 13.24 -7.47
CA SER A 207 2.10 14.16 -8.38
C SER A 207 2.37 15.59 -7.92
N ALA A 208 2.91 16.42 -8.83
CA ALA A 208 2.98 17.88 -8.68
C ALA A 208 1.65 18.55 -9.06
#